data_AF-A0A8T5NV51-F1
#
_entry.id   AF-A0A8T5NV51-F1
#
_cell.length_a   1.000
_cell.length_b   1.000
_cell.length_c   1.000
_cell.angle_alpha   90.00
_cell.angle_beta   90.00
_cell.angle_gamma   90.00
#
_symmetry.space_group_name_H-M   'P 1'
#
loop_
_entity.id
_entity.type
_entity.pdbx_description
1 polymer ?
#
loop_
_entity_poly.entity_id
_entity_poly.type
_entity_poly.pdbx_seq_one_letter_code
_entity_poly.pdbx_strand_id
1 'polypeptide(L)'
;MKCKLCGLCKEKCPVFLAVLNESVSPRGKGILQNEEVLDKIYLLCTLCEGCGCKLYGEKEMLELREKLIKNGIETRRNRQMLSNIQKHGHPFLEQ
;
A
#
# COMPACT_ATOMS: atom_id res chain seq x y z
N MET A 1 -17.28 -2.34 9.04
CA MET A 1 -16.61 -2.51 10.36
C MET A 1 -15.63 -1.35 10.54
N LYS A 2 -15.46 -0.77 11.74
CA LYS A 2 -14.56 0.39 11.96
C LYS A 2 -13.30 -0.07 12.73
N CYS A 3 -12.14 0.47 12.37
CA CYS A 3 -10.89 0.14 13.05
C CYS A 3 -10.95 0.58 14.52
N LYS A 4 -10.53 -0.30 15.43
CA LYS A 4 -10.47 -0.05 16.88
C LYS A 4 -9.06 0.28 17.38
N LEU A 5 -8.10 0.43 16.46
CA LEU A 5 -6.70 0.75 16.76
C LEU A 5 -6.02 -0.25 17.72
N CYS A 6 -6.47 -1.51 17.74
CA CYS A 6 -5.99 -2.54 18.67
C CYS A 6 -4.52 -2.97 18.47
N GLY A 7 -3.91 -2.67 17.32
CA GLY A 7 -2.50 -2.96 17.05
C GLY A 7 -2.19 -4.36 16.54
N LEU A 8 -3.10 -5.34 16.65
CA LEU A 8 -2.86 -6.73 16.23
C LEU A 8 -2.37 -6.87 14.77
N CYS A 9 -2.84 -6.00 13.88
CA CYS A 9 -2.46 -6.01 12.48
C CYS A 9 -0.98 -5.66 12.23
N LYS A 10 -0.34 -4.92 13.14
CA LYS A 10 1.07 -4.51 12.99
C LYS A 10 2.04 -5.61 13.36
N GLU A 11 1.69 -6.45 14.33
CA GLU A 11 2.54 -7.55 14.82
C GLU A 11 2.92 -8.54 13.72
N LYS A 12 2.05 -8.70 12.71
CA LYS A 12 2.25 -9.61 11.58
C LYS A 12 2.70 -8.91 10.29
N CYS A 13 2.79 -7.58 10.29
CA CYS A 13 3.08 -6.84 9.06
C CYS A 13 4.60 -6.86 8.77
N PRO A 14 5.07 -7.51 7.69
CA PRO A 14 6.51 -7.62 7.42
C PRO A 14 7.17 -6.26 7.19
N VAL A 15 6.46 -5.32 6.58
CA VAL A 15 6.94 -3.96 6.34
C VAL A 15 7.13 -3.20 7.65
N PHE A 16 6.20 -3.34 8.59
CA PHE A 16 6.34 -2.75 9.92
C PHE A 16 7.50 -3.38 10.68
N LEU A 17 7.62 -4.71 10.66
CA LEU A 17 8.70 -5.41 11.34
C LEU A 17 10.09 -5.04 10.80
N ALA A 18 10.19 -4.69 9.51
CA ALA A 18 11.44 -4.25 8.90
C ALA A 18 11.80 -2.79 9.22
N VAL A 19 10.81 -1.89 9.31
CA VAL A 19 11.06 -0.44 9.41
C VAL A 19 10.84 0.11 10.82
N LEU A 20 10.05 -0.58 11.64
CA LEU A 20 9.66 -0.21 13.00
C LEU A 20 9.03 1.19 13.15
N ASN A 21 8.45 1.71 12.06
CA ASN A 21 7.74 2.98 12.04
C ASN A 21 6.23 2.75 11.99
N GLU A 22 5.50 3.29 12.96
CA GLU A 22 4.06 3.07 13.06
C GLU A 22 3.29 3.56 11.82
N SER A 23 3.75 4.61 11.15
CA SER A 23 3.10 5.17 9.94
C SER A 23 3.00 4.16 8.79
N VAL A 24 3.91 3.17 8.74
CA VAL A 24 3.92 2.14 7.68
C VAL A 24 3.09 0.91 8.04
N SER A 25 2.74 0.77 9.31
CA SER A 25 1.92 -0.35 9.79
C SER A 25 0.48 -0.26 9.26
N PRO A 26 -0.28 -1.37 9.26
CA PRO A 26 -1.69 -1.32 8.89
C PRO A 26 -2.51 -0.48 9.89
N ARG A 27 -2.12 -0.45 11.18
CA ARG A 27 -2.77 0.41 12.18
C ARG A 27 -2.54 1.89 11.86
N GLY A 28 -1.29 2.30 11.64
CA GLY A 28 -0.94 3.68 11.32
C GLY A 28 -1.60 4.16 10.03
N LYS A 29 -1.61 3.34 8.98
CA LYS A 29 -2.40 3.57 7.76
C LYS A 29 -3.89 3.76 8.07
N GLY A 30 -4.40 3.01 9.02
CA GLY A 30 -5.76 3.16 9.52
C GLY A 30 -6.06 4.48 10.22
N ILE A 31 -5.09 5.02 10.96
CA ILE A 31 -5.19 6.34 11.58
C ILE A 31 -5.23 7.40 10.47
N LEU A 32 -4.26 7.35 9.54
CA LEU A 32 -4.19 8.27 8.40
C LEU A 32 -5.46 8.25 7.55
N GLN A 33 -6.03 7.07 7.30
CA GLN A 33 -7.28 6.94 6.57
C GLN A 33 -8.47 7.57 7.31
N ASN A 34 -8.55 7.44 8.64
CA ASN A 34 -9.59 8.10 9.43
C ASN A 34 -9.45 9.63 9.43
N GLU A 35 -8.23 10.14 9.26
CA GLU A 35 -7.91 11.56 9.13
C GLU A 35 -7.97 12.03 7.67
N GLU A 36 -8.42 11.17 6.74
CA GLU A 36 -8.51 11.45 5.30
C GLU A 36 -7.16 11.84 4.66
N VAL A 37 -6.05 11.43 5.28
CA VAL A 37 -4.70 11.68 4.79
C VAL A 37 -4.33 10.64 3.73
N LEU A 38 -4.17 11.12 2.50
CA LEU A 38 -3.72 10.33 1.37
C LEU A 38 -2.20 10.51 1.15
N ASP A 39 -1.40 9.50 1.51
CA ASP A 39 0.07 9.55 1.44
C ASP A 39 0.67 8.37 0.66
N LYS A 40 1.86 8.55 0.08
CA LYS A 40 2.61 7.49 -0.61
C LYS A 40 2.92 6.26 0.26
N ILE A 41 2.78 6.34 1.58
CA ILE A 41 2.99 5.22 2.50
C ILE A 41 2.08 4.02 2.21
N TYR A 42 0.92 4.23 1.60
CA TYR A 42 0.04 3.13 1.16
C TYR A 42 0.69 2.25 0.08
N LEU A 43 1.63 2.79 -0.70
CA LEU A 43 2.41 2.05 -1.70
C LEU A 43 3.42 1.09 -1.06
N LEU A 44 3.79 1.28 0.21
CA LEU A 44 4.72 0.38 0.91
C LEU A 44 4.07 -0.95 1.33
N CYS A 45 2.73 -1.06 1.33
CA CYS A 45 2.10 -2.36 1.59
C CYS A 45 2.53 -3.39 0.55
N THR A 46 2.84 -4.62 0.95
CA THR A 46 3.17 -5.68 -0.01
C THR A 46 1.95 -6.47 -0.49
N LEU A 47 0.74 -6.09 -0.04
CA LEU A 47 -0.52 -6.81 -0.30
C LEU A 47 -0.46 -8.30 0.11
N CYS A 48 0.37 -8.66 1.09
CA CYS A 48 0.56 -10.05 1.50
C CYS A 48 -0.59 -10.66 2.33
N GLU A 49 -1.62 -9.87 2.65
CA GLU A 49 -2.76 -10.22 3.50
C GLU A 49 -2.47 -10.72 4.93
N GLY A 50 -1.19 -10.87 5.32
CA GLY A 50 -0.78 -11.41 6.61
C GLY A 50 -1.19 -10.60 7.84
N CYS A 51 -1.65 -9.34 7.66
CA CYS A 51 -2.13 -8.51 8.75
C CYS A 51 -3.42 -9.06 9.42
N GLY A 52 -4.16 -9.95 8.75
CA GLY A 52 -5.38 -10.58 9.26
C GLY A 52 -6.52 -9.61 9.60
N CYS A 53 -6.41 -8.35 9.17
CA CYS A 53 -7.38 -7.31 9.46
C CYS A 53 -8.24 -7.06 8.22
N LYS A 54 -9.55 -7.34 8.31
CA LYS A 54 -10.52 -7.12 7.22
C LYS A 54 -10.70 -5.65 6.81
N LEU A 55 -10.02 -4.71 7.46
CA LEU A 55 -10.08 -3.29 7.17
C LEU A 55 -8.89 -2.79 6.36
N TYR A 56 -7.83 -3.57 6.31
CA TYR A 56 -6.56 -3.23 5.65
C TYR A 56 -6.08 -4.41 4.80
N GLY A 57 -7.05 -5.13 4.22
CA GLY A 57 -6.80 -6.23 3.32
C GLY A 57 -6.34 -5.73 1.95
N GLU A 58 -6.18 -6.68 1.03
CA GLU A 58 -5.79 -6.36 -0.35
C GLU A 58 -6.74 -5.35 -0.99
N LYS A 59 -8.05 -5.59 -0.90
CA LYS A 59 -9.09 -4.76 -1.51
C LYS A 59 -9.00 -3.29 -1.08
N GLU A 60 -8.99 -3.01 0.22
CA GLU A 60 -8.96 -1.65 0.73
C GLU A 60 -7.65 -0.93 0.34
N MET A 61 -6.54 -1.67 0.34
CA MET A 61 -5.25 -1.13 -0.08
C MET A 61 -5.21 -0.82 -1.58
N LEU A 62 -5.84 -1.64 -2.43
CA LEU A 62 -5.96 -1.38 -3.86
C LEU A 62 -6.82 -0.14 -4.14
N GLU A 63 -7.95 0.02 -3.44
CA GLU A 63 -8.79 1.21 -3.56
C GLU A 63 -8.03 2.50 -3.18
N LEU A 64 -7.22 2.47 -2.12
CA LEU A 64 -6.37 3.58 -1.73
C LEU A 64 -5.28 3.89 -2.77
N ARG A 65 -4.68 2.85 -3.36
CA ARG A 65 -3.68 3.01 -4.44
C ARG A 65 -4.29 3.59 -5.70
N GLU A 66 -5.50 3.17 -6.06
CA GLU A 66 -6.22 3.74 -7.20
C GLU A 66 -6.49 5.24 -6.98
N LYS A 67 -6.89 5.64 -5.78
CA LYS A 67 -7.04 7.06 -5.41
C LYS A 67 -5.73 7.84 -5.54
N LEU A 68 -4.61 7.27 -5.07
CA LEU A 68 -3.28 7.88 -5.25
C LEU A 68 -2.97 8.12 -6.73
N ILE A 69 -3.17 7.11 -7.58
CA ILE A 69 -2.90 7.20 -9.03
C ILE A 69 -3.80 8.25 -9.68
N LYS A 70 -5.11 8.28 -9.34
CA LYS A 70 -6.06 9.31 -9.83
C LYS A 70 -5.62 10.73 -9.45
N ASN A 71 -4.93 10.88 -8.33
CA ASN A 71 -4.35 12.15 -7.88
C ASN A 71 -2.92 12.40 -8.39
N GLY A 72 -2.44 11.62 -9.36
CA GLY A 72 -1.11 11.77 -9.96
C GLY A 72 0.05 11.25 -9.09
N ILE A 73 -0.24 10.58 -7.97
CA ILE A 73 0.78 10.01 -7.08
C ILE A 73 1.09 8.59 -7.52
N GLU A 74 2.16 8.46 -8.30
CA GLU A 74 2.65 7.19 -8.82
C GLU A 74 4.19 7.12 -8.77
N THR A 75 4.75 5.92 -8.61
CA THR A 75 6.21 5.74 -8.62
C THR A 75 6.77 5.83 -10.04
N ARG A 76 8.01 6.32 -10.17
CA ARG A 76 8.75 6.34 -11.45
C ARG A 76 8.88 4.94 -12.05
N ARG A 77 9.15 3.92 -11.22
CA ARG A 77 9.29 2.54 -11.67
C ARG A 77 7.97 1.97 -12.20
N ASN A 78 6.83 2.28 -11.58
CA ASN A 78 5.53 1.84 -12.10
C ASN A 78 5.23 2.44 -13.48
N ARG A 79 5.47 3.75 -13.66
CA ARG A 79 5.36 4.40 -14.98
C ARG A 79 6.21 3.73 -16.05
N GLN A 80 7.45 3.37 -15.68
CA GLN A 80 8.36 2.67 -16.59
C GLN A 80 7.82 1.28 -16.96
N MET A 81 7.37 0.49 -15.98
CA MET A 81 6.78 -0.82 -16.24
C MET A 81 5.54 -0.73 -17.15
N LEU A 82 4.65 0.24 -16.91
CA LEU A 82 3.48 0.47 -17.78
C LEU A 82 3.88 0.86 -19.20
N SER A 83 4.88 1.74 -19.35
CA SER A 83 5.40 2.10 -20.68
C SER A 83 6.01 0.90 -21.39
N ASN A 84 6.71 0.02 -20.66
CA ASN A 84 7.30 -1.19 -21.23
C ASN A 84 6.21 -2.17 -21.68
N ILE A 85 5.16 -2.37 -20.87
CA ILE A 85 4.01 -3.21 -21.25
C ILE A 85 3.37 -2.68 -22.55
N GLN A 86 3.16 -1.37 -22.65
CA GLN A 86 2.56 -0.75 -23.84
C GLN A 86 3.43 -0.90 -25.10
N LYS A 87 4.76 -0.80 -24.96
CA LYS A 87 5.69 -0.82 -26.10
C LYS A 87 6.14 -2.23 -26.50
N HIS A 88 6.24 -3.14 -25.54
CA HIS A 88 6.92 -4.43 -25.72
C HIS A 88 6.07 -5.63 -25.28
N GLY A 89 4.91 -5.41 -24.66
CA GLY A 89 4.06 -6.48 -24.13
C GLY A 89 4.56 -7.10 -22.82
N HIS A 90 5.65 -6.59 -22.24
CA HIS A 90 6.23 -7.07 -20.99
C HIS A 90 6.74 -5.92 -20.10
N PRO A 91 6.68 -6.04 -18.76
CA PRO A 91 7.08 -4.95 -17.85
C PRO A 91 8.59 -4.77 -17.69
N PHE A 92 9.38 -5.81 -17.93
CA PHE A 92 10.83 -5.81 -17.72
C PHE A 92 11.57 -5.90 -19.05
N LEU A 93 12.51 -5.01 -19.31
CA LEU A 93 13.44 -5.17 -20.44
C LEU A 93 14.60 -6.06 -19.97
N GLU A 94 15.05 -7.00 -20.82
CA GLU A 94 16.30 -7.72 -20.56
C GLU A 94 17.45 -6.70 -20.47
N GLN A 95 18.34 -6.89 -19.49
CA GLN A 95 19.50 -6.02 -19.25
C GLN A 95 20.70 -6.47 -20.06
#